data_AF-A0AAW8APT0-F1
#
_entry.id   AF-A0AAW8APT0-F1
#
_cell.length_a   1.000
_cell.length_b   1.000
_cell.length_c   1.000
_cell.angle_alpha   90.00
_cell.angle_beta   90.00
_cell.angle_gamma   90.00
#
_symmetry.space_group_name_H-M   'P 1'
#
loop_
_entity.id
_entity.type
_entity.pdbx_description
1 polymer ?
#
loop_
_entity_poly.entity_id
_entity_poly.type
_entity_poly.pdbx_seq_one_letter_code
_entity_poly.pdbx_strand_id
1 'polypeptide(L)'
;TYLLSNSTSHLIIDPGSDSSALLERLKITDKTISAILLTHAHFDHIIGLNELRKHFPDVPIYLHSAEKEWMKNPKLNASFFFLGT
;
A
#
# COMPACT_ATOMS: atom_id res chain seq x y z
N THR A 1 4.54 0.57 6.99
CA THR A 1 4.80 1.47 5.83
C THR A 1 6.24 1.92 5.79
N TYR A 2 6.97 1.58 4.72
CA TYR A 2 8.27 2.15 4.38
C TYR A 2 8.19 2.95 3.08
N LEU A 3 9.02 3.98 2.98
CA LEU A 3 9.23 4.76 1.76
C LEU A 3 10.72 4.66 1.39
N LEU A 4 11.02 3.93 0.31
CA LEU A 4 12.34 3.88 -0.27
C LEU A 4 12.44 4.94 -1.35
N SER A 5 13.48 5.77 -1.30
CA SER A 5 13.65 6.89 -2.22
C SER A 5 15.03 6.87 -2.85
N ASN A 6 15.12 7.07 -4.16
CA ASN A 6 16.36 7.45 -4.85
C ASN A 6 16.27 8.92 -5.27
N SER A 7 17.10 9.38 -6.22
CA SER A 7 17.09 10.78 -6.69
C SER A 7 15.84 11.17 -7.48
N THR A 8 15.16 10.23 -8.14
CA THR A 8 14.07 10.51 -9.09
C THR A 8 12.74 9.86 -8.75
N SER A 9 12.72 8.84 -7.88
CA SER A 9 11.53 8.07 -7.60
C SER A 9 11.43 7.54 -6.17
N HIS A 10 10.20 7.14 -5.83
CA HIS A 10 9.78 6.52 -4.59
C HIS A 10 9.21 5.12 -4.83
N LEU A 11 9.45 4.24 -3.88
CA LEU A 11 8.84 2.92 -3.76
C LEU A 11 8.19 2.82 -2.38
N ILE A 12 6.90 2.51 -2.35
CA ILE A 12 6.14 2.36 -1.10
C ILE A 12 6.10 0.88 -0.76
N ILE A 13 6.34 0.54 0.51
CA ILE A 13 6.23 -0.84 1.00
C ILE A 13 5.22 -0.87 2.15
N ASP A 14 4.24 -1.78 2.04
CA ASP A 14 3.22 -2.06 3.07
C ASP A 14 2.53 -0.82 3.64
N PRO A 15 1.67 -0.14 2.84
CA PRO A 15 0.86 0.98 3.32
C PRO A 15 -0.22 0.47 4.29
N GLY A 16 0.19 0.28 5.53
CA GLY A 16 -0.55 -0.42 6.58
C GLY A 16 -1.26 0.46 7.61
N SER A 17 -1.02 1.76 7.54
CA SER A 17 -1.47 2.75 8.52
C SER A 17 -2.24 3.87 7.84
N ASP A 18 -2.69 4.85 8.63
CA ASP A 18 -3.06 6.15 8.11
C ASP A 18 -1.99 6.66 7.12
N SER A 19 -2.46 7.01 5.93
CA SER A 19 -1.63 7.43 4.80
C SER A 19 -1.46 8.95 4.74
N SER A 20 -2.07 9.73 5.63
CA SER A 20 -2.04 11.19 5.61
C SER A 20 -0.61 11.76 5.59
N ALA A 21 0.24 11.34 6.53
CA ALA A 21 1.63 11.78 6.60
C ALA A 21 2.46 11.33 5.37
N LEU A 22 2.17 10.15 4.82
CA LEU A 22 2.80 9.67 3.59
C LEU A 22 2.38 10.53 2.39
N LEU A 23 1.09 10.83 2.26
CA LEU A 23 0.54 11.67 1.19
C LEU A 23 1.09 13.09 1.23
N GLU A 24 1.21 13.70 2.41
CA GLU A 24 1.86 15.01 2.55
C GLU A 24 3.30 14.97 2.04
N ARG A 25 4.06 13.94 2.42
CA ARG A 25 5.43 13.75 1.94
C ARG A 25 5.52 13.54 0.42
N LEU A 26 4.53 12.90 -0.18
CA LEU A 26 4.46 12.64 -1.62
C LEU A 26 3.96 13.86 -2.42
N LYS A 27 3.24 14.81 -1.80
CA LYS A 27 2.76 16.05 -2.46
C LYS A 27 3.87 17.09 -2.64
N ILE A 28 4.89 17.08 -1.78
CA ILE A 28 5.94 18.09 -1.73
C ILE A 28 7.22 17.70 -2.50
N THR A 29 7.20 16.59 -3.22
CA THR A 29 8.38 16.03 -3.90
C THR A 29 8.14 15.95 -5.40
N ASP A 30 9.15 16.34 -6.19
CA ASP A 30 9.11 16.21 -7.66
C ASP A 30 9.41 14.78 -8.16
N LYS A 31 9.39 13.79 -7.25
CA LYS A 31 9.74 12.40 -7.55
C LYS A 31 8.49 11.60 -7.90
N THR A 32 8.61 10.70 -8.85
CA THR A 32 7.52 9.79 -9.22
C THR A 32 7.37 8.65 -8.21
N ILE A 33 6.21 8.00 -8.17
CA ILE A 33 6.03 6.75 -7.43
C ILE A 33 6.13 5.61 -8.45
N SER A 34 7.18 4.80 -8.35
CA SER A 34 7.43 3.72 -9.31
C SER A 34 6.51 2.53 -9.10
N ALA A 35 6.22 2.18 -7.85
CA ALA A 35 5.36 1.06 -7.48
C ALA A 35 4.99 1.10 -6.00
N ILE A 36 4.06 0.22 -5.63
CA ILE A 36 3.83 -0.22 -4.26
C ILE A 36 4.15 -1.71 -4.18
N LEU A 37 4.99 -2.11 -3.21
CA LEU A 37 5.27 -3.52 -2.92
C LEU A 37 4.56 -3.93 -1.63
N LEU A 38 3.96 -5.11 -1.65
CA LEU A 38 3.42 -5.77 -0.48
C LEU A 38 4.32 -6.93 -0.08
N THR A 39 4.79 -6.94 1.16
CA THR A 39 5.51 -8.10 1.72
C THR A 39 4.57 -9.30 1.82
N HIS A 40 3.33 -9.04 2.22
CA HIS A 40 2.20 -9.98 2.28
C HIS A 40 0.88 -9.18 2.36
N ALA A 41 -0.26 -9.88 2.41
CA ALA A 41 -1.59 -9.31 2.25
C ALA A 41 -2.45 -9.30 3.53
N HIS A 42 -1.86 -9.22 4.74
CA HIS A 42 -2.65 -8.91 5.93
C HIS A 42 -3.18 -7.47 5.89
N PHE A 43 -4.33 -7.24 6.53
CA PHE A 43 -5.06 -5.97 6.49
C PHE A 43 -4.20 -4.77 6.92
N ASP A 44 -3.38 -4.96 7.95
CA ASP A 44 -2.47 -3.97 8.54
C ASP A 44 -1.24 -3.69 7.67
N HIS A 45 -1.15 -4.30 6.48
CA HIS A 45 -0.16 -3.97 5.44
C HIS A 45 -0.80 -3.41 4.16
N ILE A 46 -2.12 -3.55 3.97
CA ILE A 46 -2.82 -3.20 2.72
C ILE A 46 -3.88 -2.11 2.87
N ILE A 47 -4.30 -1.77 4.10
CA ILE A 47 -5.43 -0.87 4.34
C ILE A 47 -5.24 0.54 3.72
N GLY A 48 -4.01 1.04 3.69
CA GLY A 48 -3.65 2.33 3.10
C GLY A 48 -3.72 2.35 1.57
N LEU A 49 -3.81 1.19 0.90
CA LEU A 49 -3.99 1.12 -0.56
C LEU A 49 -5.26 1.84 -1.02
N ASN A 50 -6.33 1.81 -0.21
CA ASN A 50 -7.58 2.47 -0.53
C ASN A 50 -7.41 3.97 -0.74
N GLU A 51 -6.56 4.61 0.05
CA GLU A 51 -6.32 6.05 -0.05
C GLU A 51 -5.26 6.37 -1.10
N LEU A 52 -4.19 5.57 -1.19
CA LEU A 52 -3.14 5.74 -2.19
C LEU A 52 -3.68 5.60 -3.62
N ARG A 53 -4.60 4.67 -3.89
CA ARG A 53 -5.20 4.49 -5.22
C ARG A 53 -6.05 5.67 -5.69
N LYS A 54 -6.63 6.45 -4.76
CA LYS A 54 -7.38 7.67 -5.12
C LYS A 54 -6.45 8.76 -5.66
N HIS A 55 -5.23 8.82 -5.13
CA HIS A 55 -4.24 9.84 -5.49
C HIS A 55 -3.32 9.39 -6.64
N PHE A 56 -3.06 8.09 -6.73
CA PHE A 56 -2.10 7.50 -7.66
C PHE A 56 -2.69 6.24 -8.33
N PRO A 57 -3.74 6.39 -9.15
CA PRO A 57 -4.48 5.26 -9.72
C PRO A 57 -3.65 4.38 -10.66
N ASP A 58 -2.64 4.96 -11.30
CA ASP A 58 -1.80 4.28 -12.30
C ASP A 58 -0.57 3.60 -11.71
N VAL A 59 -0.33 3.73 -10.40
CA VAL A 59 0.85 3.13 -9.76
C VAL A 59 0.65 1.62 -9.63
N PRO A 60 1.56 0.79 -10.18
CA PRO A 60 1.44 -0.66 -10.08
C PRO A 60 1.63 -1.13 -8.63
N ILE A 61 0.83 -2.12 -8.23
CA ILE A 61 0.93 -2.78 -6.93
C ILE A 61 1.38 -4.22 -7.17
N TYR A 62 2.47 -4.61 -6.53
CA TYR A 62 3.01 -5.96 -6.61
C TYR A 62 2.77 -6.72 -5.31
N LEU A 63 2.32 -7.96 -5.46
CA LEU A 63 2.11 -8.94 -4.40
C LEU A 63 2.52 -10.30 -4.94
N HIS A 64 3.06 -11.15 -4.09
CA HIS A 64 3.36 -12.53 -4.48
C HIS A 64 2.06 -13.28 -4.85
N SER A 65 2.10 -14.07 -5.93
CA SER A 65 0.90 -14.72 -6.49
C SER A 65 0.18 -15.66 -5.51
N ALA A 66 0.93 -16.25 -4.56
CA ALA A 66 0.39 -17.11 -3.51
C ALA A 66 -0.66 -16.42 -2.62
N GLU A 67 -0.64 -15.09 -2.51
CA GLU A 67 -1.56 -14.32 -1.66
C GLU A 67 -2.55 -13.48 -2.46
N LYS A 68 -2.64 -13.67 -3.77
CA LYS A 68 -3.55 -12.90 -4.63
C LYS A 68 -5.01 -12.94 -4.14
N GLU A 69 -5.46 -14.08 -3.63
CA GLU A 69 -6.84 -14.26 -3.13
C GLU A 69 -7.07 -13.58 -1.77
N TRP A 70 -6.01 -13.33 -0.99
CA TRP A 70 -6.12 -12.71 0.34
C TRP A 70 -6.61 -11.27 0.24
N MET A 71 -6.24 -10.56 -0.85
CA MET A 71 -6.70 -9.20 -1.15
C MET A 71 -8.23 -9.05 -1.18
N LYS A 72 -8.98 -10.15 -1.38
CA LYS A 72 -10.45 -10.14 -1.50
C LYS A 72 -11.15 -10.93 -0.39
N ASN A 73 -10.40 -11.57 0.50
CA ASN A 73 -10.97 -12.45 1.51
C ASN A 73 -10.65 -11.93 2.93
N PRO A 74 -11.63 -11.29 3.59
CA PRO A 74 -11.49 -10.75 4.94
C PRO A 74 -10.99 -11.73 6.01
N LYS A 75 -11.24 -13.03 5.83
CA LYS A 75 -10.74 -14.04 6.77
C LYS A 75 -9.27 -14.37 6.51
N LEU A 76 -8.83 -14.36 5.26
CA LEU A 76 -7.43 -14.63 4.91
C LEU A 76 -6.52 -13.45 5.23
N ASN A 77 -6.93 -12.22 4.89
CA ASN A 77 -6.17 -11.02 5.24
C ASN A 77 -6.36 -10.57 6.71
N ALA A 78 -7.09 -11.34 7.50
CA ALA A 78 -7.45 -11.10 8.90
C ALA A 78 -8.33 -9.85 9.19
N SER A 79 -8.76 -9.06 8.20
CA SER A 79 -9.60 -7.87 8.45
C SER A 79 -10.92 -8.22 9.12
N PHE A 80 -11.49 -9.40 8.86
CA PHE A 80 -12.71 -9.85 9.52
C PHE A 80 -12.56 -9.93 11.04
N PHE A 81 -11.41 -10.39 11.52
CA PHE A 81 -11.18 -10.62 12.94
C PHE A 81 -10.87 -9.34 13.73
N PHE A 82 -10.32 -8.32 13.06
CA PHE A 82 -9.91 -7.07 13.70
C PHE A 82 -10.84 -5.89 13.40
N LEU A 83 -11.46 -5.86 12.22
CA LEU A 83 -12.29 -4.76 11.73
C LEU A 83 -13.75 -5.16 11.53
N GLY A 84 -14.08 -6.46 11.55
CA GLY A 84 -15.43 -6.96 11.29
C GLY A 84 -15.88 -6.84 9.83
N THR A 85 -14.96 -6.54 8.91
CA THR A 85 -15.22 -6.29 7.48
C THR A 85 -14.22 -7.01 6.60
#